data_AF-A0A6P1I9M2-F1
#
_entry.id   AF-A0A6P1I9M2-F1
#
_cell.length_a   1.000
_cell.length_b   1.000
_cell.length_c   1.000
_cell.angle_alpha   90.00
_cell.angle_beta   90.00
_cell.angle_gamma   90.00
#
_symmetry.space_group_name_H-M   'P 1'
#
loop_
_entity.id
_entity.type
_entity.pdbx_description
1 polymer ?
#
loop_
_entity_poly.entity_id
_entity_poly.type
_entity_poly.pdbx_seq_one_letter_code
_entity_poly.pdbx_strand_id
1 'polypeptide(L)'
;MPTVESVQVHPPEGLRVDMVIPVKALSEAKTRLLGAADGGMGDATWHKSLVLAMVTDTVTAVLRTRAVRQVLVVTRDPEVAENVGRRGATVLQSEPGGGLNAALDHGASALHAGESGHIVGALLADLPALRPRELSSFISAAGGRRAICADRAGTGTTLLLSARGERLQPQFGSGSARAHLSSGAIQLAGHWPSLESDVDTAADLRTARDLGVGHCTAARIAAFRSNYELMMLDKHEVAMLRFAQHWTPFGGGSNDEIFIQFGITPRTYFERLIKLLSPDVTPKLSSIQRESMLQLAYGRTTEEDEGWHKH
;
A
#
# COMPACT_ATOMS: atom_id res chain seq x y z
N MET A 1 -58.34 -19.87 -21.78
CA MET A 1 -57.47 -19.62 -20.59
C MET A 1 -56.28 -18.83 -21.10
N PRO A 2 -56.12 -17.55 -20.74
CA PRO A 2 -55.02 -16.75 -21.25
C PRO A 2 -53.72 -17.17 -20.56
N THR A 3 -52.66 -17.25 -21.35
CA THR A 3 -51.27 -17.49 -20.92
C THR A 3 -50.81 -16.37 -19.99
N VAL A 4 -50.37 -16.73 -18.79
CA VAL A 4 -49.71 -15.82 -17.86
C VAL A 4 -48.31 -15.55 -18.42
N GLU A 5 -48.13 -14.39 -19.05
CA GLU A 5 -46.80 -13.88 -19.36
C GLU A 5 -46.07 -13.66 -18.02
N SER A 6 -44.97 -14.38 -17.84
CA SER A 6 -44.04 -14.17 -16.75
C SER A 6 -43.44 -12.77 -16.90
N VAL A 7 -43.99 -11.80 -16.18
CA VAL A 7 -43.35 -10.50 -15.97
C VAL A 7 -42.01 -10.79 -15.28
N GLN A 8 -40.92 -10.72 -16.04
CA GLN A 8 -39.60 -10.63 -15.46
C GLN A 8 -39.53 -9.30 -14.71
N VAL A 9 -39.67 -9.37 -13.38
CA VAL A 9 -39.40 -8.24 -12.51
C VAL A 9 -37.90 -7.99 -12.57
N HIS A 10 -37.49 -7.06 -13.43
CA HIS A 10 -36.15 -6.50 -13.37
C HIS A 10 -36.00 -5.83 -11.98
N PRO A 11 -34.93 -6.13 -11.22
CA PRO A 11 -34.66 -5.38 -10.00
C PRO A 11 -34.57 -3.90 -10.39
N PRO A 12 -35.08 -2.96 -9.56
CA PRO A 12 -34.99 -1.54 -9.86
C PRO A 12 -33.55 -1.21 -10.24
N GLU A 13 -33.34 -0.49 -11.34
CA GLU A 13 -32.01 -0.10 -11.81
C GLU A 13 -31.28 0.65 -10.70
N GLY A 14 -30.54 -0.09 -9.88
CA GLY A 14 -29.75 0.47 -8.80
C GLY A 14 -28.72 1.41 -9.40
N LEU A 15 -28.49 2.54 -8.74
CA LEU A 15 -27.44 3.49 -9.13
C LEU A 15 -26.12 2.73 -9.27
N ARG A 16 -25.63 2.61 -10.51
CA ARG A 16 -24.33 2.01 -10.78
C ARG A 16 -23.28 3.08 -10.97
N VAL A 17 -22.07 2.77 -10.53
CA VAL A 17 -20.92 3.67 -10.57
C VAL A 17 -19.88 3.09 -11.51
N ASP A 18 -19.27 3.95 -12.32
CA ASP A 18 -18.06 3.64 -13.05
C ASP A 18 -16.87 4.14 -12.26
N MET A 19 -15.93 3.26 -11.93
CA MET A 19 -14.84 3.60 -11.03
C MET A 19 -13.56 3.89 -11.80
N VAL A 20 -12.94 5.04 -11.54
CA VAL A 20 -11.58 5.37 -11.95
C VAL A 20 -10.64 5.11 -10.77
N ILE A 21 -9.55 4.39 -11.03
CA ILE A 21 -8.51 4.10 -10.03
C ILE A 21 -7.16 4.54 -10.61
N PRO A 22 -6.53 5.60 -10.08
CA PRO A 22 -5.22 6.04 -10.53
C PRO A 22 -4.12 5.24 -9.84
N VAL A 23 -3.17 4.71 -10.61
CA VAL A 23 -2.02 3.98 -10.07
C VAL A 23 -0.73 4.54 -10.68
N LYS A 24 0.10 5.15 -9.83
CA LYS A 24 1.45 5.59 -10.21
C LYS A 24 2.36 4.41 -10.49
N ALA A 25 3.47 4.67 -11.18
CA ALA A 25 4.54 3.68 -11.35
C ALA A 25 4.97 3.09 -9.99
N LEU A 26 5.13 1.76 -9.92
CA LEU A 26 5.41 1.04 -8.68
C LEU A 26 6.69 1.54 -8.00
N SER A 27 7.67 1.99 -8.79
CA SER A 27 8.92 2.58 -8.29
C SER A 27 8.77 3.94 -7.60
N GLU A 28 7.68 4.67 -7.89
CA GLU A 28 7.41 6.01 -7.36
C GLU A 28 6.31 6.02 -6.30
N ALA A 29 5.59 4.91 -6.18
CA ALA A 29 4.49 4.75 -5.27
C ALA A 29 5.00 4.48 -3.84
N LYS A 30 4.33 5.11 -2.87
CA LYS A 30 4.37 4.77 -1.44
C LYS A 30 5.79 4.59 -0.89
N THR A 31 6.72 5.47 -1.22
CA THR A 31 8.12 5.41 -0.75
C THR A 31 8.24 5.35 0.77
N ARG A 32 7.24 5.86 1.52
CA ARG A 32 7.11 5.75 2.98
C ARG A 32 6.84 4.33 3.49
N LEU A 33 6.46 3.39 2.62
CA LEU A 33 6.31 1.96 2.91
C LEU A 33 7.58 1.16 2.65
N LEU A 34 8.64 1.79 2.12
CA LEU A 34 9.95 1.16 2.03
C LEU A 34 10.40 0.78 3.45
N GLY A 35 10.71 -0.49 3.70
CA GLY A 35 10.97 -0.97 5.06
C GLY A 35 9.75 -1.50 5.83
N ALA A 36 8.53 -1.23 5.38
CA ALA A 36 7.32 -1.46 6.21
C ALA A 36 6.91 -2.93 6.31
N ALA A 37 7.09 -3.68 5.22
CA ALA A 37 6.67 -5.09 5.11
C ALA A 37 7.83 -6.05 4.86
N ASP A 38 9.07 -5.54 4.87
CA ASP A 38 10.31 -6.31 4.74
C ASP A 38 11.19 -6.16 5.99
N GLY A 39 10.59 -5.77 7.11
CA GLY A 39 11.34 -5.61 8.35
C GLY A 39 12.45 -4.57 8.23
N GLY A 40 12.17 -3.41 7.65
CA GLY A 40 13.08 -2.27 7.64
C GLY A 40 14.24 -2.36 6.64
N MET A 41 14.29 -3.39 5.78
CA MET A 41 15.38 -3.55 4.82
C MET A 41 15.34 -2.53 3.67
N GLY A 42 14.13 -2.12 3.27
CA GLY A 42 13.94 -1.25 2.13
C GLY A 42 14.34 -1.90 0.80
N ASP A 43 14.05 -3.19 0.64
CA ASP A 43 14.20 -3.89 -0.64
C ASP A 43 13.18 -3.33 -1.63
N ALA A 44 13.68 -2.65 -2.66
CA ALA A 44 12.86 -2.03 -3.69
C ALA A 44 12.00 -3.03 -4.47
N THR A 45 12.47 -4.27 -4.66
CA THR A 45 11.72 -5.35 -5.32
C THR A 45 10.58 -5.81 -4.43
N TRP A 46 10.85 -5.99 -3.14
CA TRP A 46 9.82 -6.37 -2.19
C TRP A 46 8.75 -5.28 -2.05
N HIS A 47 9.18 -4.03 -1.92
CA HIS A 47 8.31 -2.86 -1.87
C HIS A 47 7.38 -2.79 -3.09
N LYS A 48 7.92 -2.87 -4.31
CA LYS A 48 7.12 -2.90 -5.54
C LYS A 48 6.09 -4.03 -5.50
N SER A 49 6.51 -5.22 -5.07
CA SER A 49 5.62 -6.39 -5.02
C SER A 49 4.51 -6.28 -3.96
N LEU A 50 4.75 -5.55 -2.86
CA LEU A 50 3.75 -5.22 -1.86
C LEU A 50 2.75 -4.20 -2.40
N VAL A 51 3.25 -3.10 -3.01
CA VAL A 51 2.40 -2.08 -3.61
C VAL A 51 1.49 -2.71 -4.67
N LEU A 52 2.05 -3.55 -5.55
CA LEU A 52 1.27 -4.27 -6.54
C LEU A 52 0.19 -5.15 -5.88
N ALA A 53 0.53 -5.87 -4.81
CA ALA A 53 -0.43 -6.69 -4.08
C ALA A 53 -1.58 -5.87 -3.47
N MET A 54 -1.28 -4.68 -2.94
CA MET A 54 -2.30 -3.76 -2.41
C MET A 54 -3.22 -3.23 -3.50
N VAL A 55 -2.65 -2.84 -4.65
CA VAL A 55 -3.43 -2.43 -5.83
C VAL A 55 -4.31 -3.58 -6.30
N THR A 56 -3.76 -4.79 -6.39
CA THR A 56 -4.50 -5.99 -6.77
C THR A 56 -5.70 -6.24 -5.86
N ASP A 57 -5.52 -6.18 -4.54
CA ASP A 57 -6.61 -6.41 -3.59
C ASP A 57 -7.68 -5.32 -3.68
N THR A 58 -7.25 -4.05 -3.79
CA THR A 58 -8.16 -2.90 -3.94
C THR A 58 -9.01 -3.06 -5.20
N VAL A 59 -8.39 -3.25 -6.37
CA VAL A 59 -9.09 -3.42 -7.65
C VAL A 59 -10.00 -4.64 -7.63
N THR A 60 -9.55 -5.76 -7.04
CA THR A 60 -10.38 -6.98 -6.91
C THR A 60 -11.62 -6.73 -6.06
N ALA A 61 -11.51 -5.96 -4.98
CA ALA A 61 -12.66 -5.60 -4.15
C ALA A 61 -13.66 -4.71 -4.92
N VAL A 62 -13.16 -3.74 -5.70
CA VAL A 62 -14.00 -2.88 -6.54
C VAL A 62 -14.72 -3.70 -7.61
N LEU A 63 -14.01 -4.56 -8.33
CA LEU A 63 -14.60 -5.44 -9.36
C LEU A 63 -15.68 -6.38 -8.81
N ARG A 64 -15.57 -6.80 -7.53
CA ARG A 64 -16.56 -7.64 -6.85
C ARG A 64 -17.76 -6.86 -6.29
N THR A 65 -17.75 -5.53 -6.37
CA THR A 65 -18.80 -4.68 -5.83
C THR A 65 -19.94 -4.57 -6.84
N ARG A 66 -21.13 -5.09 -6.51
CA ARG A 66 -22.29 -5.15 -7.43
C ARG A 66 -22.77 -3.77 -7.91
N ALA A 67 -22.56 -2.73 -7.11
CA ALA A 67 -22.90 -1.35 -7.43
C ALA A 67 -21.90 -0.69 -8.40
N VAL A 68 -20.76 -1.34 -8.68
CA VAL A 68 -19.79 -0.88 -9.67
C VAL A 68 -20.06 -1.58 -11.00
N ARG A 69 -20.24 -0.81 -12.08
CA ARG A 69 -20.51 -1.32 -13.43
C ARG A 69 -19.22 -1.66 -14.16
N GLN A 70 -18.25 -0.75 -14.11
CA GLN A 70 -16.95 -0.92 -14.75
C GLN A 70 -15.85 -0.28 -13.89
N VAL A 71 -14.63 -0.79 -14.07
CA VAL A 71 -13.43 -0.29 -13.41
C VAL A 71 -12.42 0.08 -14.48
N LEU A 72 -12.00 1.33 -14.48
CA LEU A 72 -10.93 1.87 -15.31
C LEU A 72 -9.73 2.20 -14.44
N VAL A 73 -8.61 1.51 -14.67
CA VAL A 73 -7.33 1.80 -14.02
C VAL A 73 -6.51 2.71 -14.94
N VAL A 74 -6.09 3.86 -14.43
CA VAL A 74 -5.20 4.78 -15.15
C VAL A 74 -3.79 4.57 -14.64
N THR A 75 -2.89 4.06 -15.48
CA THR A 75 -1.51 3.78 -15.08
C THR A 75 -0.57 3.72 -16.27
N ARG A 76 0.66 4.23 -16.12
CA ARG A 76 1.75 4.05 -17.09
C ARG A 76 2.62 2.82 -16.79
N ASP A 77 2.34 2.10 -15.72
CA ASP A 77 3.13 0.95 -15.30
C ASP A 77 2.65 -0.33 -16.01
N PRO A 78 3.48 -0.97 -16.84
CA PRO A 78 3.07 -2.15 -17.60
C PRO A 78 2.76 -3.35 -16.70
N GLU A 79 3.42 -3.49 -15.55
CA GLU A 79 3.19 -4.59 -14.60
C GLU A 79 1.83 -4.43 -13.92
N VAL A 80 1.48 -3.19 -13.53
CA VAL A 80 0.14 -2.88 -13.00
C VAL A 80 -0.92 -3.12 -14.07
N ALA A 81 -0.72 -2.59 -15.28
CA ALA A 81 -1.66 -2.72 -16.40
C ALA A 81 -1.98 -4.19 -16.71
N GLU A 82 -0.95 -5.02 -16.83
CA GLU A 82 -1.11 -6.45 -17.07
C GLU A 82 -1.83 -7.15 -15.90
N ASN A 83 -1.43 -6.85 -14.65
CA ASN A 83 -1.99 -7.48 -13.46
C ASN A 83 -3.50 -7.22 -13.32
N VAL A 84 -3.92 -5.95 -13.43
CA VAL A 84 -5.33 -5.57 -13.27
C VAL A 84 -6.16 -5.92 -14.50
N GLY A 85 -5.58 -5.86 -15.70
CA GLY A 85 -6.23 -6.26 -16.95
C GLY A 85 -6.62 -7.73 -16.95
N ARG A 86 -5.72 -8.62 -16.51
CA ARG A 86 -6.02 -10.06 -16.32
C ARG A 86 -7.17 -10.34 -15.36
N ARG A 87 -7.54 -9.38 -14.51
CA ARG A 87 -8.63 -9.50 -13.53
C ARG A 87 -9.95 -8.91 -14.01
N GLY A 88 -9.97 -8.29 -15.19
CA GLY A 88 -11.16 -7.73 -15.81
C GLY A 88 -11.34 -6.22 -15.61
N ALA A 89 -10.31 -5.50 -15.12
CA ALA A 89 -10.33 -4.04 -15.18
C ALA A 89 -9.94 -3.56 -16.59
N THR A 90 -10.61 -2.52 -17.07
CA THR A 90 -10.15 -1.77 -18.25
C THR A 90 -8.93 -0.94 -17.86
N VAL A 91 -7.95 -0.82 -18.74
CA VAL A 91 -6.72 -0.06 -18.47
C VAL A 91 -6.58 1.08 -19.47
N LEU A 92 -6.33 2.27 -18.94
CA LEU A 92 -5.89 3.43 -19.70
C LEU A 92 -4.40 3.64 -19.46
N GLN A 93 -3.59 3.20 -20.43
CA GLN A 93 -2.12 3.25 -20.31
C GLN A 93 -1.51 4.65 -20.57
N SER A 94 -2.33 5.62 -20.96
CA SER A 94 -1.91 7.01 -21.10
C SER A 94 -2.22 7.79 -19.83
N GLU A 95 -1.18 8.35 -19.22
CA GLU A 95 -1.33 9.37 -18.18
C GLU A 95 -1.01 10.74 -18.83
N PRO A 96 -1.91 11.74 -18.76
CA PRO A 96 -1.75 13.00 -19.49
C PRO A 96 -0.62 13.91 -18.95
N GLY A 97 0.15 13.46 -17.96
CA GLY A 97 0.96 14.33 -17.11
C GLY A 97 0.08 15.15 -16.14
N GLY A 98 0.70 15.93 -15.25
CA GLY A 98 -0.06 16.80 -14.31
C GLY A 98 -0.49 16.15 -12.98
N GLY A 99 -0.10 14.88 -12.74
CA GLY A 99 -0.28 14.21 -11.46
C GLY A 99 -1.69 13.64 -11.22
N LEU A 100 -2.00 13.36 -9.95
CA LEU A 100 -3.15 12.56 -9.54
C LEU A 100 -4.50 13.07 -10.07
N ASN A 101 -4.79 14.37 -9.92
CA ASN A 101 -6.08 14.92 -10.36
C ASN A 101 -6.23 14.90 -11.88
N ALA A 102 -5.15 15.15 -12.62
CA ALA A 102 -5.17 15.09 -14.09
C ALA A 102 -5.41 13.65 -14.59
N ALA A 103 -4.79 12.66 -13.95
CA ALA A 103 -5.04 11.25 -14.25
C ALA A 103 -6.51 10.85 -13.98
N LEU A 104 -7.08 11.31 -12.87
CA LEU A 104 -8.48 11.08 -12.52
C LEU A 104 -9.45 11.75 -13.50
N ASP A 105 -9.22 13.02 -13.86
CA ASP A 105 -10.05 13.74 -14.83
C ASP A 105 -9.99 13.10 -16.22
N HIS A 106 -8.82 12.65 -16.66
CA HIS A 106 -8.64 11.92 -17.92
C HIS A 106 -9.39 10.59 -17.93
N GLY A 107 -9.25 9.81 -16.86
CA GLY A 107 -10.02 8.56 -16.70
C GLY A 107 -11.53 8.80 -16.65
N ALA A 108 -11.97 9.81 -15.90
CA ALA A 108 -13.39 10.16 -15.81
C ALA A 108 -13.96 10.60 -17.16
N SER A 109 -13.19 11.37 -17.94
CA SER A 109 -13.56 11.79 -19.29
C SER A 109 -13.65 10.61 -20.26
N ALA A 110 -12.74 9.64 -20.15
CA ALA A 110 -12.79 8.41 -20.96
C ALA A 110 -14.02 7.54 -20.65
N LEU A 111 -14.46 7.49 -19.39
CA LEU A 111 -15.70 6.81 -18.98
C LEU A 111 -16.96 7.56 -19.45
N HIS A 112 -16.90 8.89 -19.57
CA HIS A 112 -18.03 9.74 -19.96
C HIS A 112 -18.31 9.77 -21.48
N ALA A 113 -17.45 9.21 -22.31
CA ALA A 113 -17.44 9.42 -23.76
C ALA A 113 -18.62 8.78 -24.55
N GLY A 114 -19.70 8.33 -23.90
CA GLY A 114 -20.78 7.60 -24.60
C GLY A 114 -22.21 7.73 -24.08
N GLU A 115 -22.47 8.04 -22.80
CA GLU A 115 -23.82 7.93 -22.23
C GLU A 115 -24.10 8.98 -21.14
N SER A 116 -25.25 9.65 -21.24
CA SER A 116 -25.69 10.63 -20.24
C SER A 116 -26.26 9.95 -19.00
N GLY A 117 -25.89 10.43 -17.80
CA GLY A 117 -26.55 10.06 -16.54
C GLY A 117 -25.87 9.00 -15.67
N HIS A 118 -24.59 8.67 -15.92
CA HIS A 118 -23.79 7.80 -15.05
C HIS A 118 -23.17 8.56 -13.87
N ILE A 119 -22.83 7.82 -12.81
CA ILE A 119 -22.05 8.31 -11.69
C ILE A 119 -20.61 7.83 -11.87
N VAL A 120 -19.65 8.75 -11.79
CA VAL A 120 -18.23 8.40 -11.83
C VAL A 120 -17.68 8.47 -10.41
N GLY A 121 -16.96 7.43 -10.00
CA GLY A 121 -16.20 7.41 -8.76
C GLY A 121 -14.70 7.51 -9.02
N ALA A 122 -13.98 8.19 -8.14
CA ALA A 122 -12.53 8.15 -8.05
C ALA A 122 -12.12 7.53 -6.72
N LEU A 123 -11.43 6.39 -6.78
CA LEU A 123 -10.99 5.63 -5.61
C LEU A 123 -9.47 5.50 -5.62
N LEU A 124 -8.83 5.73 -4.48
CA LEU A 124 -7.40 5.46 -4.31
C LEU A 124 -7.09 3.96 -4.37
N ALA A 125 -5.89 3.61 -4.83
CA ALA A 125 -5.50 2.23 -5.14
C ALA A 125 -4.84 1.46 -3.99
N ASP A 126 -4.83 2.03 -2.80
CA ASP A 126 -4.03 1.66 -1.64
C ASP A 126 -4.90 1.29 -0.43
N LEU A 127 -6.05 0.69 -0.71
CA LEU A 127 -7.05 0.22 0.26
C LEU A 127 -7.05 -1.32 0.30
N PRO A 128 -5.96 -1.98 0.71
CA PRO A 128 -5.83 -3.43 0.63
C PRO A 128 -6.85 -4.20 1.48
N ALA A 129 -7.49 -3.54 2.44
CA ALA A 129 -8.53 -4.13 3.28
C ALA A 129 -9.96 -3.89 2.75
N LEU A 130 -10.12 -3.18 1.62
CA LEU A 130 -11.41 -2.75 1.09
C LEU A 130 -12.42 -3.91 0.97
N ARG A 131 -13.61 -3.71 1.54
CA ARG A 131 -14.69 -4.69 1.48
C ARG A 131 -15.75 -4.27 0.46
N PRO A 132 -16.14 -5.14 -0.48
CA PRO A 132 -17.17 -4.83 -1.48
C PRO A 132 -18.51 -4.39 -0.90
N ARG A 133 -18.88 -4.92 0.27
CA ARG A 133 -20.12 -4.55 0.97
C ARG A 133 -20.10 -3.12 1.50
N GLU A 134 -18.94 -2.65 1.98
CA GLU A 134 -18.77 -1.31 2.52
C GLU A 134 -18.81 -0.29 1.37
N LEU A 135 -18.12 -0.59 0.26
CA LEU A 135 -18.22 0.23 -0.95
C LEU A 135 -19.67 0.27 -1.52
N SER A 136 -20.36 -0.87 -1.58
CA SER A 136 -21.76 -0.92 -2.02
C SER A 136 -22.67 -0.07 -1.12
N SER A 137 -22.48 -0.16 0.20
CA SER A 137 -23.23 0.61 1.19
C SER A 137 -22.97 2.11 1.05
N PHE A 138 -21.72 2.53 0.86
CA PHE A 138 -21.37 3.93 0.61
C PHE A 138 -22.03 4.47 -0.64
N ILE A 139 -21.93 3.75 -1.77
CA ILE A 139 -22.56 4.15 -3.05
C ILE A 139 -24.08 4.28 -2.89
N SER A 140 -24.71 3.33 -2.21
CA SER A 140 -26.15 3.39 -1.96
C SER A 140 -26.54 4.58 -1.08
N ALA A 141 -25.76 4.89 -0.04
CA ALA A 141 -26.00 6.02 0.85
C ALA A 141 -25.79 7.38 0.15
N ALA A 142 -24.86 7.45 -0.82
CA ALA A 142 -24.67 8.63 -1.64
C ALA A 142 -25.93 8.98 -2.44
N GLY A 143 -26.68 7.98 -2.91
CA GLY A 143 -27.96 8.19 -3.58
C GLY A 143 -27.86 9.04 -4.85
N GLY A 144 -26.71 8.97 -5.54
CA GLY A 144 -26.44 9.72 -6.77
C GLY A 144 -26.05 11.17 -6.55
N ARG A 145 -25.80 11.57 -5.31
CA ARG A 145 -25.23 12.86 -4.95
C ARG A 145 -23.70 12.79 -4.99
N ARG A 146 -23.09 13.94 -5.24
CA ARG A 146 -21.65 14.11 -5.09
C ARG A 146 -21.26 13.89 -3.64
N ALA A 147 -20.44 12.88 -3.35
CA ALA A 147 -20.14 12.46 -1.98
C ALA A 147 -18.66 12.08 -1.81
N ILE A 148 -18.14 12.23 -0.59
CA ILE A 148 -16.79 11.77 -0.23
C ILE A 148 -16.78 10.77 0.91
N CYS A 149 -15.82 9.86 0.84
CA CYS A 149 -15.31 9.11 1.98
C CYS A 149 -13.97 9.74 2.37
N ALA A 150 -13.91 10.33 3.56
CA ALA A 150 -12.64 10.81 4.10
C ALA A 150 -11.75 9.62 4.50
N ASP A 151 -10.44 9.84 4.52
CA ASP A 151 -9.51 8.90 5.13
C ASP A 151 -9.73 8.80 6.65
N ARG A 152 -9.08 7.83 7.28
CA ARG A 152 -9.14 7.61 8.73
C ARG A 152 -8.71 8.83 9.54
N ALA A 153 -7.80 9.65 9.02
CA ALA A 153 -7.35 10.89 9.66
C ALA A 153 -8.35 12.05 9.51
N GLY A 154 -9.35 11.91 8.64
CA GLY A 154 -10.35 12.93 8.33
C GLY A 154 -9.83 14.08 7.46
N THR A 155 -8.62 13.98 6.88
CA THR A 155 -7.97 15.09 6.16
C THR A 155 -7.84 14.85 4.67
N GLY A 156 -7.63 13.60 4.27
CA GLY A 156 -7.62 13.13 2.90
C GLY A 156 -8.95 12.55 2.46
N THR A 157 -9.04 12.19 1.18
CA THR A 157 -10.21 11.53 0.57
C THR A 157 -9.76 10.21 -0.02
N THR A 158 -10.45 9.11 0.31
CA THR A 158 -10.19 7.78 -0.27
C THR A 158 -11.13 7.47 -1.45
N LEU A 159 -12.36 8.01 -1.41
CA LEU A 159 -13.36 7.91 -2.47
C LEU A 159 -14.05 9.25 -2.67
N LEU A 160 -14.17 9.67 -3.93
CA LEU A 160 -15.04 10.75 -4.38
C LEU A 160 -16.04 10.20 -5.40
N LEU A 161 -17.32 10.49 -5.24
CA LEU A 161 -18.37 10.24 -6.23
C LEU A 161 -18.80 11.56 -6.87
N SER A 162 -19.02 11.58 -8.18
CA SER A 162 -19.76 12.66 -8.84
C SER A 162 -21.24 12.61 -8.46
N ALA A 163 -21.95 13.71 -8.67
CA ALA A 163 -23.40 13.61 -8.79
C ALA A 163 -23.75 12.94 -10.13
N ARG A 164 -24.95 12.38 -10.22
CA ARG A 164 -25.43 11.70 -11.42
C ARG A 164 -25.41 12.65 -12.63
N GLY A 165 -24.67 12.28 -13.67
CA GLY A 165 -24.55 13.09 -14.89
C GLY A 165 -23.68 14.35 -14.76
N GLU A 166 -23.03 14.54 -13.62
CA GLU A 166 -22.10 15.66 -13.40
C GLU A 166 -20.64 15.23 -13.51
N ARG A 167 -19.75 16.21 -13.71
CA ARG A 167 -18.31 15.98 -13.76
C ARG A 167 -17.74 15.57 -12.40
N LEU A 168 -16.67 14.80 -12.42
CA LEU A 168 -15.97 14.33 -11.21
C LEU A 168 -15.25 15.45 -10.45
N GLN A 169 -14.61 16.42 -11.11
CA GLN A 169 -13.91 17.54 -10.46
C GLN A 169 -13.03 17.14 -9.25
N PRO A 170 -12.02 16.26 -9.44
CA PRO A 170 -11.16 15.77 -8.38
C PRO A 170 -10.23 16.87 -7.83
N GLN A 171 -10.08 16.92 -6.51
CA GLN A 171 -9.21 17.84 -5.77
C GLN A 171 -8.40 17.06 -4.70
N PHE A 172 -7.89 15.89 -5.08
CA PHE A 172 -7.04 15.06 -4.23
C PHE A 172 -5.68 15.71 -3.94
N GLY A 173 -5.11 15.35 -2.79
CA GLY A 173 -3.90 15.96 -2.24
C GLY A 173 -4.08 16.32 -0.76
N SER A 174 -3.15 17.11 -0.23
CA SER A 174 -3.17 17.58 1.15
C SER A 174 -4.44 18.37 1.45
N GLY A 175 -5.21 17.94 2.47
CA GLY A 175 -6.47 18.60 2.85
C GLY A 175 -7.62 18.39 1.85
N SER A 176 -7.55 17.34 1.03
CA SER A 176 -8.53 17.05 -0.02
C SER A 176 -9.95 16.84 0.49
N ALA A 177 -10.16 16.33 1.72
CA ALA A 177 -11.50 16.22 2.29
C ALA A 177 -12.20 17.59 2.33
N ARG A 178 -11.52 18.60 2.90
CA ARG A 178 -12.05 19.97 2.98
C ARG A 178 -12.24 20.58 1.59
N ALA A 179 -11.33 20.33 0.66
CA ALA A 179 -11.40 20.83 -0.71
C ALA A 179 -12.65 20.30 -1.43
N HIS A 180 -12.90 18.99 -1.37
CA HIS A 180 -14.09 18.37 -1.95
C HIS A 180 -15.40 18.83 -1.29
N LEU A 181 -15.42 18.97 0.04
CA LEU A 181 -16.59 19.51 0.76
C LEU A 181 -16.91 20.94 0.31
N SER A 182 -15.87 21.77 0.19
CA SER A 182 -16.00 23.14 -0.33
C SER A 182 -16.46 23.17 -1.80
N SER A 183 -16.17 22.12 -2.56
CA SER A 183 -16.62 21.93 -3.94
C SER A 183 -18.06 21.39 -4.05
N GLY A 184 -18.80 21.28 -2.94
CA GLY A 184 -20.19 20.82 -2.93
C GLY A 184 -20.37 19.31 -2.76
N ALA A 185 -19.31 18.54 -2.49
CA ALA A 185 -19.48 17.16 -2.08
C ALA A 185 -20.01 17.08 -0.64
N ILE A 186 -20.78 16.03 -0.33
CA ILE A 186 -21.24 15.77 1.03
C ILE A 186 -20.40 14.69 1.71
N GLN A 187 -20.11 14.87 3.00
CA GLN A 187 -19.66 13.79 3.88
C GLN A 187 -20.90 12.96 4.24
N LEU A 188 -20.85 11.65 4.01
CA LEU A 188 -21.94 10.77 4.43
C LEU A 188 -21.75 10.36 5.90
N ALA A 189 -22.86 10.32 6.64
CA ALA A 189 -22.90 9.74 7.97
C ALA A 189 -22.98 8.21 7.85
N GLY A 190 -21.84 7.54 8.00
CA GLY A 190 -21.72 6.08 7.97
C GLY A 190 -20.35 5.65 8.47
N HIS A 191 -20.14 4.34 8.60
CA HIS A 191 -18.88 3.79 9.05
C HIS A 191 -18.42 2.70 8.07
N TRP A 192 -17.34 2.99 7.34
CA TRP A 192 -16.77 2.14 6.31
C TRP A 192 -15.27 1.99 6.55
N PRO A 193 -14.85 1.35 7.65
CA PRO A 193 -13.46 1.35 8.09
C PRO A 193 -12.49 0.79 7.04
N SER A 194 -12.93 -0.13 6.18
CA SER A 194 -12.10 -0.65 5.09
C SER A 194 -11.97 0.30 3.88
N LEU A 195 -12.91 1.22 3.72
CA LEU A 195 -12.90 2.27 2.71
C LEU A 195 -12.16 3.53 3.20
N GLU A 196 -12.15 3.76 4.51
CA GLU A 196 -11.46 4.88 5.17
C GLU A 196 -9.95 4.63 5.38
N SER A 197 -9.49 3.37 5.30
CA SER A 197 -8.13 2.98 5.69
C SER A 197 -7.19 2.78 4.50
N ASP A 198 -6.73 3.89 3.92
CA ASP A 198 -5.61 3.88 2.98
C ASP A 198 -4.29 3.60 3.69
N VAL A 199 -3.33 3.08 2.93
CA VAL A 199 -2.03 2.65 3.48
C VAL A 199 -0.91 3.49 2.89
N ASP A 200 -0.41 4.44 3.67
CA ASP A 200 0.75 5.29 3.34
C ASP A 200 2.01 4.93 4.12
N THR A 201 1.84 4.45 5.35
CA THR A 201 2.94 4.17 6.28
C THR A 201 2.89 2.74 6.81
N ALA A 202 3.97 2.31 7.45
CA ALA A 202 4.01 1.02 8.13
C ALA A 202 2.94 0.88 9.23
N ALA A 203 2.56 1.99 9.87
CA ALA A 203 1.49 2.00 10.88
C ALA A 203 0.11 1.77 10.23
N ASP A 204 -0.12 2.35 9.06
CA ASP A 204 -1.35 2.14 8.30
C ASP A 204 -1.43 0.71 7.79
N LEU A 205 -0.33 0.14 7.31
CA LEU A 205 -0.28 -1.26 6.87
C LEU A 205 -0.62 -2.23 8.02
N ARG A 206 -0.13 -1.97 9.24
CA ARG A 206 -0.53 -2.74 10.43
C ARG A 206 -2.02 -2.61 10.72
N THR A 207 -2.55 -1.39 10.66
CA THR A 207 -3.99 -1.14 10.85
C THR A 207 -4.81 -1.90 9.82
N ALA A 208 -4.48 -1.78 8.53
CA ALA A 208 -5.17 -2.47 7.45
C ALA A 208 -5.09 -4.00 7.59
N ARG A 209 -3.94 -4.53 8.04
CA ARG A 209 -3.79 -5.95 8.34
C ARG A 209 -4.75 -6.38 9.45
N ASP A 210 -4.87 -5.61 10.52
CA ASP A 210 -5.75 -5.92 11.64
C ASP A 210 -7.24 -5.80 11.25
N LEU A 211 -7.58 -4.92 10.28
CA LEU A 211 -8.89 -4.88 9.62
C LEU A 211 -9.18 -6.08 8.70
N GLY A 212 -8.12 -6.77 8.26
CA GLY A 212 -8.15 -7.89 7.31
C GLY A 212 -7.88 -7.43 5.88
N VAL A 213 -6.61 -7.39 5.49
CA VAL A 213 -6.22 -7.18 4.08
C VAL A 213 -6.61 -8.35 3.18
N GLY A 214 -6.71 -8.07 1.88
CA GLY A 214 -6.97 -9.05 0.85
C GLY A 214 -5.86 -10.10 0.70
N HIS A 215 -6.15 -11.11 -0.11
CA HIS A 215 -5.33 -12.31 -0.23
C HIS A 215 -3.92 -12.01 -0.74
N CYS A 216 -3.77 -11.13 -1.73
CA CYS A 216 -2.47 -10.86 -2.32
C CYS A 216 -1.54 -10.15 -1.33
N THR A 217 -2.06 -9.16 -0.61
CA THR A 217 -1.32 -8.40 0.41
C THR A 217 -1.00 -9.29 1.60
N ALA A 218 -1.96 -10.10 2.08
CA ALA A 218 -1.75 -11.06 3.15
C ALA A 218 -0.66 -12.08 2.80
N ALA A 219 -0.72 -12.66 1.59
CA ALA A 219 0.26 -13.62 1.11
C ALA A 219 1.66 -12.99 1.01
N ARG A 220 1.75 -11.74 0.57
CA ARG A 220 3.03 -11.02 0.52
C ARG A 220 3.57 -10.82 1.93
N ILE A 221 2.79 -10.27 2.86
CA ILE A 221 3.20 -10.09 4.26
C ILE A 221 3.64 -11.41 4.90
N ALA A 222 2.94 -12.51 4.64
CA ALA A 222 3.28 -13.83 5.15
C ALA A 222 4.59 -14.37 4.54
N ALA A 223 4.76 -14.27 3.22
CA ALA A 223 5.97 -14.71 2.53
C ALA A 223 7.22 -13.97 2.99
N PHE A 224 7.10 -12.71 3.43
CA PHE A 224 8.20 -12.04 4.11
C PHE A 224 8.62 -12.78 5.39
N ARG A 225 7.64 -13.08 6.26
CA ARG A 225 7.87 -13.76 7.53
C ARG A 225 8.46 -15.15 7.31
N SER A 226 7.90 -15.91 6.37
CA SER A 226 8.39 -17.27 6.07
C SER A 226 9.77 -17.27 5.43
N ASN A 227 10.11 -16.34 4.53
CA ASN A 227 11.45 -16.26 3.96
C ASN A 227 12.54 -15.95 5.00
N TYR A 228 12.18 -15.35 6.14
CA TYR A 228 13.09 -15.06 7.25
C TYR A 228 13.04 -16.10 8.36
N GLU A 229 11.87 -16.68 8.66
CA GLU A 229 11.76 -17.87 9.53
C GLU A 229 12.51 -19.07 8.92
N LEU A 230 12.53 -19.20 7.59
CA LEU A 230 13.38 -20.17 6.87
C LEU A 230 14.89 -19.86 6.95
N MET A 231 15.28 -18.62 7.30
CA MET A 231 16.68 -18.24 7.56
C MET A 231 17.10 -18.50 9.01
N MET A 232 16.25 -19.11 9.86
CA MET A 232 16.56 -19.50 11.25
C MET A 232 17.02 -18.36 12.17
N LEU A 233 16.75 -17.10 11.83
CA LEU A 233 17.14 -15.95 12.65
C LEU A 233 15.99 -15.51 13.55
N ASP A 234 16.29 -15.31 14.83
CA ASP A 234 15.30 -14.78 15.76
C ASP A 234 15.12 -13.24 15.60
N LYS A 235 14.08 -12.70 16.25
CA LYS A 235 13.76 -11.26 16.19
C LYS A 235 14.91 -10.35 16.67
N HIS A 236 15.75 -10.81 17.58
CA HIS A 236 16.90 -10.07 18.10
C HIS A 236 18.05 -10.09 17.09
N GLU A 237 18.33 -11.23 16.46
CA GLU A 237 19.37 -11.36 15.44
C GLU A 237 19.06 -10.52 14.20
N VAL A 238 17.79 -10.48 13.79
CA VAL A 238 17.33 -9.57 12.73
C VAL A 238 17.54 -8.10 13.13
N ALA A 239 17.25 -7.74 14.38
CA ALA A 239 17.46 -6.38 14.86
C ALA A 239 18.96 -6.00 14.91
N MET A 240 19.83 -6.95 15.22
CA MET A 240 21.28 -6.76 15.20
C MET A 240 21.79 -6.52 13.78
N LEU A 241 21.37 -7.34 12.79
CA LEU A 241 21.74 -7.13 11.40
C LEU A 241 21.31 -5.74 10.89
N ARG A 242 20.11 -5.27 11.26
CA ARG A 242 19.62 -3.93 10.91
C ARG A 242 20.47 -2.81 11.50
N PHE A 243 20.80 -2.92 12.79
CA PHE A 243 21.61 -1.91 13.45
C PHE A 243 22.98 -1.83 12.81
N ALA A 244 23.60 -2.97 12.51
CA ALA A 244 24.86 -2.99 11.77
C ALA A 244 24.72 -2.33 10.39
N GLN A 245 23.73 -2.71 9.58
CA GLN A 245 23.53 -2.13 8.24
C GLN A 245 23.33 -0.61 8.27
N HIS A 246 22.59 -0.11 9.27
CA HIS A 246 22.33 1.32 9.43
C HIS A 246 23.60 2.10 9.80
N TRP A 247 24.40 1.55 10.70
CA TRP A 247 25.53 2.27 11.30
C TRP A 247 26.88 2.02 10.64
N THR A 248 27.05 0.96 9.86
CA THR A 248 28.32 0.66 9.17
C THR A 248 28.85 1.83 8.33
N PRO A 249 28.03 2.60 7.58
CA PRO A 249 28.51 3.78 6.86
C PRO A 249 29.12 4.88 7.75
N PHE A 250 28.81 4.87 9.05
CA PHE A 250 29.24 5.84 10.05
C PHE A 250 30.29 5.27 11.01
N GLY A 251 30.89 4.12 10.71
CA GLY A 251 31.89 3.49 11.58
C GLY A 251 31.29 2.65 12.72
N GLY A 252 30.01 2.25 12.58
CA GLY A 252 29.29 1.44 13.56
C GLY A 252 28.57 2.26 14.62
N GLY A 253 27.59 1.64 15.28
CA GLY A 253 26.85 2.29 16.36
C GLY A 253 27.75 2.43 17.59
N SER A 254 27.46 3.42 18.42
CA SER A 254 28.21 3.64 19.66
C SER A 254 27.98 2.52 20.68
N ASN A 255 28.91 2.40 21.62
CA ASN A 255 28.83 1.39 22.68
C ASN A 255 27.54 1.53 23.51
N ASP A 256 27.14 2.77 23.81
CA ASP A 256 25.93 3.07 24.58
C ASP A 256 24.66 2.74 23.80
N GLU A 257 24.61 3.03 22.50
CA GLU A 257 23.46 2.68 21.65
C GLU A 257 23.28 1.16 21.55
N ILE A 258 24.39 0.41 21.39
CA ILE A 258 24.36 -1.05 21.36
C ILE A 258 23.83 -1.58 22.70
N PHE A 259 24.34 -1.07 23.82
CA PHE A 259 23.91 -1.51 25.14
C PHE A 259 22.45 -1.19 25.43
N ILE A 260 22.01 0.05 25.14
CA ILE A 260 20.61 0.49 25.33
C ILE A 260 19.66 -0.33 24.47
N GLN A 261 20.02 -0.60 23.22
CA GLN A 261 19.13 -1.24 22.26
C GLN A 261 19.05 -2.76 22.42
N PHE A 262 20.16 -3.41 22.79
CA PHE A 262 20.25 -4.88 22.81
C PHE A 262 20.45 -5.49 24.19
N GLY A 263 20.78 -4.68 25.21
CA GLY A 263 21.05 -5.16 26.57
C GLY A 263 22.27 -6.08 26.67
N ILE A 264 23.18 -6.01 25.71
CA ILE A 264 24.42 -6.79 25.65
C ILE A 264 25.61 -5.87 25.44
N THR A 265 26.81 -6.35 25.77
CA THR A 265 28.03 -5.56 25.57
C THR A 265 28.33 -5.37 24.08
N PRO A 266 29.02 -4.28 23.68
CA PRO A 266 29.46 -4.06 22.31
C PRO A 266 30.25 -5.24 21.73
N ARG A 267 31.17 -5.82 22.51
CA ARG A 267 31.89 -7.04 22.13
C ARG A 267 30.96 -8.19 21.79
N THR A 268 30.04 -8.55 22.70
CA THR A 268 29.08 -9.65 22.45
C THR A 268 28.19 -9.36 21.26
N TYR A 269 27.83 -8.10 21.01
CA TYR A 269 27.11 -7.68 19.83
C TYR A 269 27.91 -7.96 18.55
N PHE A 270 29.16 -7.51 18.45
CA PHE A 270 29.99 -7.70 17.25
C PHE A 270 30.38 -9.17 17.02
N GLU A 271 30.66 -9.94 18.08
CA GLU A 271 30.94 -11.38 17.98
C GLU A 271 29.74 -12.16 17.43
N ARG A 272 28.52 -11.81 17.86
CA ARG A 272 27.29 -12.39 17.31
C ARG A 272 27.02 -11.92 15.88
N LEU A 273 27.25 -10.63 15.60
CA LEU A 273 27.12 -10.08 14.25
C LEU A 273 28.01 -10.81 13.24
N ILE A 274 29.26 -11.12 13.59
CA ILE A 274 30.17 -11.89 12.72
C ILE A 274 29.57 -13.24 12.33
N LYS A 275 28.94 -13.95 13.29
CA LYS A 275 28.26 -15.23 13.01
C LYS A 275 27.06 -15.05 12.08
N LEU A 276 26.28 -13.99 12.29
CA LEU A 276 25.12 -13.66 11.45
C LEU A 276 25.50 -13.27 10.02
N LEU A 277 26.69 -12.69 9.82
CA LEU A 277 27.23 -12.30 8.52
C LEU A 277 27.77 -13.48 7.69
N SER A 278 27.75 -14.69 8.24
CA SER A 278 28.11 -15.90 7.49
C SER A 278 27.26 -16.04 6.22
N PRO A 279 27.86 -16.41 5.06
CA PRO A 279 27.12 -16.64 3.82
C PRO A 279 25.98 -17.65 3.95
N ASP A 280 26.11 -18.62 4.86
CA ASP A 280 25.11 -19.66 5.11
C ASP A 280 23.90 -19.13 5.87
N VAL A 281 24.11 -18.08 6.69
CA VAL A 281 23.08 -17.48 7.55
C VAL A 281 22.38 -16.33 6.85
N THR A 282 23.12 -15.52 6.09
CA THR A 282 22.60 -14.38 5.32
C THR A 282 22.97 -14.46 3.83
N PRO A 283 22.53 -15.49 3.09
CA PRO A 283 22.92 -15.70 1.69
C PRO A 283 22.53 -14.58 0.74
N LYS A 284 21.53 -13.76 1.11
CA LYS A 284 21.05 -12.62 0.31
C LYS A 284 21.81 -11.33 0.56
N LEU A 285 22.68 -11.25 1.56
CA LEU A 285 23.50 -10.07 1.82
C LEU A 285 24.55 -9.94 0.71
N SER A 286 24.65 -8.78 0.07
CA SER A 286 25.64 -8.56 -0.99
C SER A 286 27.07 -8.72 -0.45
N SER A 287 27.99 -9.19 -1.29
CA SER A 287 29.39 -9.39 -0.90
C SER A 287 30.03 -8.11 -0.36
N ILE A 288 29.72 -6.97 -0.99
CA ILE A 288 30.24 -5.64 -0.59
C ILE A 288 29.75 -5.27 0.81
N GLN A 289 28.45 -5.36 1.07
CA GLN A 289 27.89 -5.04 2.39
C GLN A 289 28.42 -5.99 3.46
N ARG A 290 28.50 -7.29 3.14
CA ARG A 290 29.04 -8.30 4.05
C ARG A 290 30.48 -7.98 4.44
N GLU A 291 31.32 -7.65 3.46
CA GLU A 291 32.73 -7.34 3.69
C GLU A 291 32.90 -6.08 4.55
N SER A 292 32.18 -5.00 4.25
CA SER A 292 32.24 -3.77 5.06
C SER A 292 31.79 -4.00 6.51
N MET A 293 30.72 -4.77 6.73
CA MET A 293 30.22 -5.08 8.06
C MET A 293 31.17 -6.01 8.83
N LEU A 294 31.78 -6.99 8.15
CA LEU A 294 32.78 -7.89 8.75
C LEU A 294 34.05 -7.13 9.16
N GLN A 295 34.59 -6.28 8.28
CA GLN A 295 35.78 -5.46 8.59
C GLN A 295 35.57 -4.63 9.85
N LEU A 296 34.42 -3.95 9.95
CA LEU A 296 34.06 -3.17 11.12
C LEU A 296 33.94 -4.04 12.38
N ALA A 297 33.23 -5.17 12.29
CA ALA A 297 33.01 -6.05 13.44
C ALA A 297 34.31 -6.68 13.96
N TYR A 298 35.23 -7.06 13.07
CA TYR A 298 36.55 -7.55 13.45
C TYR A 298 37.40 -6.45 14.10
N GLY A 299 37.42 -5.23 13.55
CA GLY A 299 38.17 -4.12 14.16
C GLY A 299 37.72 -3.81 15.59
N ARG A 300 36.40 -3.76 15.82
CA ARG A 300 35.81 -3.48 17.13
C ARG A 300 35.98 -4.60 18.15
N THR A 301 36.18 -5.85 17.71
CA THR A 301 36.48 -6.96 18.63
C THR A 301 37.96 -7.00 19.02
N THR A 302 38.86 -6.48 18.19
CA THR A 302 40.31 -6.42 18.48
C THR A 302 40.73 -5.19 19.29
N GLU A 303 40.07 -4.03 19.11
CA GLU A 303 40.43 -2.78 19.82
C GLU A 303 40.24 -2.85 21.34
N GLU A 304 39.29 -3.64 21.84
CA GLU A 304 39.04 -3.78 23.28
C GLU A 304 40.07 -4.68 24.01
N ASP A 305 40.72 -5.61 23.29
CA ASP A 305 41.75 -6.49 23.88
C ASP A 305 43.09 -5.74 24.10
N GLU A 306 43.39 -4.68 23.34
CA GLU A 306 44.58 -3.84 23.56
C GLU A 306 44.42 -2.84 24.71
N GLY A 307 43.18 -2.55 25.13
CA GLY A 307 42.87 -1.63 26.24
C GLY A 307 43.19 -2.18 27.64
N TRP A 308 43.31 -3.50 27.79
CA TRP A 308 43.57 -4.17 29.08
C TRP A 308 45.05 -4.46 29.36
N HIS A 309 45.95 -4.20 28.42
CA HIS A 309 47.40 -4.38 28.60
C HIS A 309 48.18 -3.09 28.89
N LYS A 310 47.48 -1.98 29.18
CA LYS A 310 48.08 -0.72 29.64
C LYS A 310 47.50 -0.27 30.98
N HIS A 311 47.71 -1.07 32.03
CA HIS A 311 47.68 -0.62 33.41
C HIS A 311 48.79 -1.28 34.22
#